data_AF-A0A246Q603-F1
#
_entry.id   AF-A0A246Q603-F1
#
_cell.length_a   1.000
_cell.length_b   1.000
_cell.length_c   1.000
_cell.angle_alpha   90.00
_cell.angle_beta   90.00
_cell.angle_gamma   90.00
#
_symmetry.space_group_name_H-M   'P 1'
#
loop_
_entity.id
_entity.type
_entity.pdbx_description
1 polymer ?
#
loop_
_entity_poly.entity_id
_entity_poly.type
_entity_poly.pdbx_seq_one_letter_code
_entity_poly.pdbx_strand_id
1 'polypeptide(L)'
;MNLDHVRSCNCSICRKRGALNHRVPAEAFRPLTPLTDLTIYQWHTRTAKDYFCPTCGILPFRIPSAPTAEELAQGAVPFTGWVINVRCLEGVILEDIPIKKIFGADLS
;
A
#
# COMPACT_ATOMS: atom_id res chain seq x y z
N MET A 1 4.30 -9.22 15.58
CA MET A 1 4.17 -9.08 14.12
C MET A 1 5.57 -9.13 13.54
N ASN A 2 5.85 -10.01 12.57
CA ASN A 2 7.16 -10.04 11.92
C ASN A 2 7.08 -9.20 10.64
N LEU A 3 7.79 -8.08 10.60
CA LEU A 3 7.87 -7.19 9.43
C LEU A 3 9.21 -7.44 8.74
N ASP A 4 9.22 -8.32 7.73
CA ASP A 4 10.43 -8.66 6.97
C ASP A 4 11.00 -7.46 6.21
N HIS A 5 10.13 -6.64 5.63
CA HIS A 5 10.44 -5.37 4.99
C HIS A 5 9.20 -4.53 4.75
N VAL A 6 9.43 -3.25 4.46
CA VAL A 6 8.42 -2.30 3.97
C VAL A 6 8.78 -1.83 2.57
N ARG A 7 7.76 -1.46 1.79
CA ARG A 7 7.92 -0.94 0.42
C ARG A 7 7.81 0.57 0.41
N SER A 8 8.77 1.22 -0.22
CA SER A 8 8.80 2.67 -0.47
C SER A 8 8.81 2.91 -1.97
N CYS A 9 7.69 3.37 -2.52
CA CYS A 9 7.55 3.65 -3.95
C CYS A 9 7.85 5.11 -4.28
N ASN A 10 8.58 5.34 -5.37
CA ASN A 10 9.02 6.68 -5.81
C ASN A 10 8.03 7.41 -6.74
N CYS A 11 6.90 6.80 -7.14
CA CYS A 11 5.93 7.42 -8.05
C CYS A 11 5.33 8.70 -7.45
N SER A 12 4.78 9.57 -8.31
CA SER A 12 4.34 10.92 -7.94
C SER A 12 3.28 10.95 -6.82
N ILE A 13 2.46 9.90 -6.70
CA ILE A 13 1.43 9.76 -5.65
C ILE A 13 2.04 9.20 -4.36
N CYS A 14 2.79 8.10 -4.45
CA CYS A 14 3.40 7.45 -3.28
C CYS A 14 4.41 8.36 -2.58
N ARG A 15 5.18 9.13 -3.34
CA ARG A 15 6.13 10.11 -2.80
C ARG A 15 5.43 11.18 -1.94
N LYS A 16 4.29 11.70 -2.40
CA LYS A 16 3.50 12.70 -1.65
C LYS A 16 2.88 12.12 -0.39
N ARG A 17 2.53 10.83 -0.38
CA ARG A 17 1.91 10.16 0.77
C ARG A 17 2.90 9.75 1.86
N GLY A 18 4.15 9.46 1.50
CA GLY A 18 5.20 9.09 2.47
C GLY A 18 4.94 7.79 3.26
N ALA A 19 3.99 6.96 2.83
CA ALA A 19 3.64 5.71 3.49
C ALA A 19 4.74 4.65 3.32
N LEU A 20 4.99 3.89 4.38
CA LEU A 20 5.84 2.70 4.36
C LEU A 20 4.92 1.47 4.35
N ASN A 21 4.96 0.72 3.24
CA ASN A 21 3.89 -0.21 2.90
C ASN A 21 4.30 -1.67 3.11
N HIS A 22 3.62 -2.39 3.99
CA HIS A 22 3.79 -3.83 4.17
C HIS A 22 2.61 -4.59 3.56
N ARG A 23 2.85 -5.69 2.85
CA ARG A 23 1.81 -6.49 2.20
C ARG A 23 1.38 -7.61 3.14
N VAL A 24 0.07 -7.81 3.29
CA VAL A 24 -0.51 -8.90 4.08
C VAL A 24 -1.55 -9.65 3.24
N PRO A 25 -1.65 -10.98 3.37
CA PRO A 25 -2.67 -11.74 2.66
C PRO A 25 -4.09 -11.33 3.12
N ALA A 26 -5.10 -11.60 2.30
CA ALA A 26 -6.46 -11.08 2.52
C ALA A 26 -7.04 -11.51 3.87
N GLU A 27 -6.78 -12.75 4.28
CA GLU A 27 -7.20 -13.37 5.53
C GLU A 27 -6.51 -12.81 6.78
N ALA A 28 -5.35 -12.16 6.63
CA ALA A 28 -4.61 -11.55 7.74
C ALA A 28 -5.04 -10.12 8.05
N PHE A 29 -6.07 -9.60 7.36
CA PHE A 29 -6.59 -8.26 7.56
C PHE A 29 -8.09 -8.28 7.82
N ARG A 30 -8.49 -7.62 8.90
CA ARG A 30 -9.90 -7.37 9.22
C ARG A 30 -10.06 -5.88 9.57
N PRO A 31 -10.69 -5.08 8.71
CA PRO A 31 -10.96 -3.69 9.04
C PRO A 31 -11.98 -3.65 10.18
N LEU A 32 -11.70 -2.84 11.22
CA LEU A 32 -12.64 -2.62 12.33
C LEU A 32 -13.67 -1.53 11.99
N THR A 33 -13.32 -0.64 11.06
CA THR A 33 -14.21 0.38 10.50
C THR A 33 -14.77 -0.13 9.17
N PRO A 34 -16.09 -0.02 8.92
CA PRO A 34 -16.66 -0.33 7.61
C PRO A 34 -15.96 0.45 6.49
N LEU A 35 -15.66 -0.22 5.36
CA LEU A 35 -15.00 0.45 4.23
C LEU A 35 -15.84 1.59 3.63
N THR A 36 -17.17 1.55 3.81
CA THR A 36 -18.11 2.60 3.40
C THR A 36 -17.93 3.90 4.18
N ASP A 37 -17.32 3.84 5.36
CA ASP A 37 -17.13 4.97 6.25
C ASP A 37 -15.77 5.66 6.00
N LEU A 38 -15.01 5.17 5.02
CA LEU A 38 -13.71 5.69 4.62
C LEU A 38 -13.79 6.41 3.27
N THR A 39 -12.98 7.44 3.11
CA THR A 39 -12.81 8.10 1.80
C THR A 39 -11.91 7.25 0.92
N ILE A 40 -12.38 6.87 -0.25
CA ILE A 40 -11.60 6.11 -1.24
C ILE A 40 -10.99 7.03 -2.29
N TYR A 41 -9.69 6.89 -2.51
CA TYR A 41 -9.00 7.48 -3.66
C TYR A 41 -8.62 6.38 -4.66
N GLN A 42 -8.94 6.60 -5.93
CA GLN A 42 -8.54 5.77 -7.06
C GLN A 42 -8.01 6.68 -8.17
N TRP A 43 -6.99 6.20 -8.87
CA TRP A 43 -6.37 6.94 -9.97
C TRP A 43 -6.00 6.00 -11.12
N HIS A 44 -5.84 6.57 -12.31
CA HIS A 44 -5.49 5.87 -13.54
C HIS A 44 -6.36 4.63 -13.83
N THR A 45 -5.82 3.41 -13.80
CA THR A 45 -6.57 2.16 -14.06
C THR A 45 -7.65 1.85 -13.01
N ARG A 46 -7.69 2.62 -11.91
CA ARG A 46 -8.64 2.46 -10.79
C ARG A 46 -8.58 1.09 -10.11
N THR A 47 -7.53 0.32 -10.35
CA THR A 47 -7.31 -0.99 -9.70
C THR A 47 -6.84 -0.84 -8.26
N ALA A 48 -5.95 0.12 -8.01
CA ALA A 48 -5.56 0.51 -6.67
C ALA A 48 -6.71 1.25 -5.96
N LYS A 49 -6.90 0.96 -4.68
CA LYS A 49 -7.87 1.63 -3.80
C LYS A 49 -7.18 2.06 -2.52
N ASP A 50 -7.08 3.36 -2.30
CA ASP A 50 -6.49 3.92 -1.09
C ASP A 50 -7.59 4.41 -0.16
N TYR A 51 -7.63 3.88 1.06
CA TYR A 51 -8.67 4.20 2.03
C TYR A 51 -8.15 5.20 3.04
N PHE A 52 -8.80 6.35 3.15
CA PHE A 52 -8.43 7.44 4.04
C PHE A 52 -9.49 7.63 5.12
N CYS A 53 -9.05 7.99 6.32
CA CYS A 53 -9.95 8.49 7.34
C CYS A 53 -10.54 9.83 6.87
N PRO A 54 -11.88 9.99 6.79
CA PRO A 54 -12.51 11.23 6.32
C PRO A 54 -12.27 12.41 7.29
N THR A 55 -11.88 12.13 8.53
CA THR A 55 -11.69 13.15 9.57
C THR A 55 -10.25 13.67 9.63
N CYS A 56 -9.25 12.79 9.69
CA CYS A 56 -7.84 13.18 9.83
C CYS A 56 -7.00 13.04 8.55
N GLY A 57 -7.55 12.45 7.49
CA GLY A 57 -6.85 12.29 6.20
C GLY A 57 -5.72 11.26 6.20
N ILE A 58 -5.60 10.42 7.24
CA ILE A 58 -4.59 9.36 7.29
C ILE A 58 -4.98 8.19 6.38
N LEU A 59 -3.99 7.63 5.66
CA LEU A 59 -4.08 6.40 4.86
C LEU A 59 -3.55 5.20 5.67
N PRO A 60 -4.40 4.47 6.42
CA PRO A 60 -3.97 3.30 7.18
C PRO A 60 -3.70 2.07 6.31
N PHE A 61 -4.49 1.86 5.25
CA PHE A 61 -4.38 0.69 4.40
C PHE A 61 -4.92 0.94 2.99
N ARG A 62 -4.52 0.07 2.06
CA ARG A 62 -4.91 0.13 0.65
C ARG A 62 -4.97 -1.25 0.01
N ILE A 63 -5.65 -1.31 -1.13
CA ILE A 63 -5.49 -2.37 -2.12
C ILE A 63 -4.42 -1.91 -3.12
N PRO A 64 -3.37 -2.72 -3.39
CA PRO A 64 -2.34 -2.36 -4.35
C PRO A 64 -2.91 -2.34 -5.78
N SER A 65 -2.22 -1.66 -6.69
CA SER A 65 -2.56 -1.73 -8.12
C SER A 65 -2.38 -3.14 -8.66
N ALA A 66 -3.19 -3.48 -9.66
CA ALA A 66 -2.89 -4.62 -10.52
C ALA A 66 -1.57 -4.35 -11.27
N PRO A 67 -0.78 -5.39 -11.58
CA PRO A 67 0.40 -5.23 -12.42
C PRO A 67 0.01 -4.77 -13.83
N THR A 68 0.88 -3.98 -14.47
CA THR A 68 0.75 -3.61 -15.89
C THR A 68 1.05 -4.80 -16.80
N ALA A 69 0.71 -4.67 -18.09
CA ALA A 69 1.04 -5.71 -19.08
C ALA A 69 2.56 -5.94 -19.20
N GLU A 70 3.35 -4.86 -19.09
CA GLU A 70 4.81 -4.94 -19.10
C GLU A 70 5.35 -5.65 -17.86
N GLU A 71 4.83 -5.30 -16.67
CA GLU A 71 5.19 -5.98 -15.42
C GLU A 71 4.87 -7.48 -15.52
N LEU A 72 3.70 -7.84 -16.05
CA LEU A 72 3.31 -9.24 -16.27
C LEU A 72 4.26 -9.96 -17.25
N ALA A 73 4.65 -9.31 -18.35
CA ALA A 73 5.61 -9.86 -19.31
C ALA A 73 7.01 -10.08 -18.69
N GLN A 74 7.37 -9.27 -17.70
CA GLN A 74 8.60 -9.40 -16.92
C GLN A 74 8.47 -10.41 -15.74
N GLY A 75 7.34 -11.12 -15.66
CA GLY A 75 7.12 -12.17 -14.66
C GLY A 75 6.54 -11.68 -13.33
N ALA A 76 5.99 -10.46 -13.27
CA ALA A 76 5.28 -10.02 -12.08
C ALA A 76 4.05 -10.89 -11.84
N VAL A 77 3.83 -11.25 -10.57
CA VAL A 77 2.66 -12.02 -10.15
C VAL A 77 1.64 -11.07 -9.52
N PRO A 78 0.36 -11.10 -9.96
CA PRO A 78 -0.71 -10.37 -9.30
C PRO A 78 -0.77 -10.72 -7.80
N PHE A 79 -0.86 -9.70 -6.96
CA PHE A 79 -0.99 -9.88 -5.53
C PHE A 79 -2.43 -9.57 -5.10
N THR A 80 -3.05 -10.53 -4.43
CA THR A 80 -4.36 -10.37 -3.80
C THR A 80 -4.17 -10.27 -2.30
N GLY A 81 -4.52 -9.12 -1.74
CA GLY A 81 -4.38 -8.86 -0.31
C GLY A 81 -4.40 -7.36 -0.01
N TRP A 82 -3.97 -7.02 1.20
CA TRP A 82 -3.95 -5.65 1.68
C TRP A 82 -2.52 -5.13 1.81
N VAL A 83 -2.40 -3.81 1.75
CA VAL A 83 -1.15 -3.11 2.03
C VAL A 83 -1.41 -2.19 3.21
N ILE A 84 -0.63 -2.37 4.27
CA ILE A 84 -0.73 -1.64 5.53
C ILE A 84 0.35 -0.57 5.56
N ASN A 85 -0.04 0.66 5.89
CA ASN A 85 0.92 1.72 6.19
C ASN A 85 1.45 1.50 7.62
N VAL A 86 2.68 0.99 7.74
CA VAL A 86 3.24 0.62 9.04
C VAL A 86 3.46 1.81 9.97
N ARG A 87 3.44 3.04 9.44
CA ARG A 87 3.47 4.27 10.25
C ARG A 87 2.22 4.44 11.12
N CYS A 88 1.15 3.70 10.82
CA CYS A 88 -0.10 3.71 11.59
C CYS A 88 -0.16 2.59 12.64
N LEU A 89 0.87 1.75 12.76
CA LEU A 89 0.91 0.65 13.71
C LEU A 89 1.54 1.10 15.02
N GLU A 90 0.93 0.70 16.14
CA GLU A 90 1.47 0.91 17.48
C GLU A 90 2.63 -0.07 17.76
N GLY A 91 3.63 0.38 18.51
CA GLY A 91 4.75 -0.47 18.97
C GLY A 91 5.71 -0.91 17.86
N VAL A 92 5.67 -0.29 16.68
CA VAL A 92 6.59 -0.58 15.58
C VAL A 92 7.73 0.44 15.58
N ILE A 93 8.97 -0.06 15.69
CA ILE A 93 10.20 0.73 15.52
C ILE A 93 10.54 0.72 14.03
N LEU A 94 10.41 1.86 13.36
CA LEU A 94 10.49 1.94 11.89
C LEU A 94 11.92 1.81 11.37
N GLU A 95 12.88 2.23 12.18
CA GLU A 95 14.31 2.29 11.88
C GLU A 95 14.91 0.90 11.66
N ASP A 96 14.35 -0.12 12.31
CA ASP A 96 14.84 -1.50 12.27
C ASP A 96 14.28 -2.29 11.07
N ILE A 97 13.36 -1.71 10.31
CA ILE A 97 12.66 -2.43 9.23
C ILE A 97 13.36 -2.20 7.89
N PRO A 98 13.81 -3.27 7.20
CA PRO A 98 14.40 -3.14 5.88
C PRO A 98 13.44 -2.47 4.87
N ILE A 99 13.98 -1.59 4.03
CA ILE A 99 13.21 -0.88 3.01
C ILE A 99 13.47 -1.50 1.63
N LYS A 100 12.44 -2.09 1.04
CA LYS A 100 12.40 -2.45 -0.38
C LYS A 100 11.98 -1.23 -1.22
N LYS A 101 12.88 -0.73 -2.05
CA LYS A 101 12.56 0.35 -2.99
C LYS A 101 11.72 -0.17 -4.15
N ILE A 102 10.73 0.62 -4.56
CA ILE A 102 9.87 0.34 -5.71
C ILE A 102 9.96 1.53 -6.67
N PHE A 103 10.29 1.25 -7.92
CA PHE A 103 10.54 2.27 -8.95
C PHE A 103 9.28 2.52 -9.79
N GLY A 104 8.16 2.83 -9.13
CA GLY A 104 6.89 3.03 -9.83
C GLY A 104 6.81 4.30 -10.69
N ALA A 105 7.80 5.19 -10.62
CA ALA A 105 7.93 6.31 -11.55
C ALA A 105 8.44 5.88 -12.93
N ASP A 106 9.01 4.68 -13.04
CA ASP A 106 9.68 4.19 -14.26
C ASP A 106 8.73 3.30 -15.09
N LEU A 107 7.51 3.08 -14.61
CA LEU A 107 6.48 2.23 -15.23
C LEU A 107 5.49 3.01 -16.11
N SER A 108 5.83 4.24 -16.51
CA SER A 108 4.98 5.16 -17.28
C SER A 108 5.50 5.43 -18.67
#